data_AF-A0A6A3KQU2-F1
#
_entry.id   AF-A0A6A3KQU2-F1
#
_cell.length_a   1.000
_cell.length_b   1.000
_cell.length_c   1.000
_cell.angle_alpha   90.00
_cell.angle_beta   90.00
_cell.angle_gamma   90.00
#
_symmetry.space_group_name_H-M   'P 1'
#
loop_
_entity.id
_entity.type
_entity.pdbx_description
1 polymer ?
#
loop_
_entity_poly.entity_id
_entity_poly.type
_entity_poly.pdbx_seq_one_letter_code
_entity_poly.pdbx_strand_id
1 'polypeptide(L)'
;MPLINALLEDLDKVLWYCSLDMASGFWVVTMTDRARAISAFITPFGLFEWNWLPFGLKNAPQIYQRMLDNALYGFTQIPRLEGDPVSKRQDPETSPDLIPA
;
A
#
# COMPACT_ATOMS: atom_id res chain seq x y z
N MET A 1 4.11 -5.38 3.64
CA MET A 1 2.89 -5.69 2.86
C MET A 1 1.73 -5.76 3.85
N PRO A 2 0.98 -4.66 4.04
CA PRO A 2 -0.26 -4.68 4.82
C PRO A 2 -1.34 -5.52 4.13
N LEU A 3 -2.32 -5.98 4.91
CA LEU A 3 -3.48 -6.69 4.39
C LEU A 3 -4.40 -5.72 3.64
N ILE A 4 -4.92 -6.12 2.48
CA ILE A 4 -5.79 -5.26 1.66
C ILE A 4 -7.00 -4.74 2.44
N ASN A 5 -7.60 -5.57 3.31
CA ASN A 5 -8.77 -5.18 4.11
C ASN A 5 -8.43 -4.04 5.09
N ALA A 6 -7.26 -4.08 5.71
CA ALA A 6 -6.82 -3.03 6.64
C ALA A 6 -6.60 -1.69 5.91
N LEU A 7 -6.16 -1.74 4.64
CA LEU A 7 -6.06 -0.53 3.83
C LEU A 7 -7.45 0.03 3.50
N LEU A 8 -8.42 -0.83 3.18
CA LEU A 8 -9.76 -0.41 2.76
C LEU A 8 -10.58 0.24 3.89
N GLU A 9 -10.39 -0.16 5.14
CA GLU A 9 -11.08 0.44 6.29
C GLU A 9 -10.78 1.93 6.46
N ASP A 10 -9.56 2.36 6.11
CA ASP A 10 -9.16 3.76 6.20
C ASP A 10 -9.65 4.61 5.02
N LEU A 11 -10.02 3.98 3.89
CA LEU A 11 -10.52 4.70 2.71
C LEU A 11 -11.93 5.27 2.95
N ASP A 12 -12.80 4.59 3.70
CA ASP A 12 -14.20 5.00 3.92
C ASP A 12 -14.34 6.41 4.54
N LYS A 13 -13.25 6.92 5.14
CA LYS A 13 -13.19 8.22 5.80
C LYS A 13 -12.73 9.36 4.89
N VAL A 14 -12.41 9.10 3.62
CA VAL A 14 -11.79 10.06 2.69
C VAL A 14 -12.70 10.35 1.49
N LEU A 15 -12.90 11.63 1.18
CA LEU A 15 -13.78 12.06 0.07
C LEU A 15 -13.11 11.99 -1.31
N TRP A 16 -11.78 12.06 -1.36
CA TRP A 16 -11.00 12.14 -2.60
C TRP A 16 -9.86 11.12 -2.61
N TYR A 17 -9.72 10.41 -3.73
CA TYR A 17 -8.65 9.43 -3.95
C TYR A 17 -7.75 9.86 -5.11
N CYS A 18 -6.46 9.60 -4.96
CA CYS A 18 -5.48 9.79 -6.03
C CYS A 18 -4.77 8.45 -6.28
N SER A 19 -4.80 7.98 -7.53
CA SER A 19 -4.02 6.82 -7.96
C SER A 19 -2.74 7.32 -8.61
N LEU A 20 -1.59 6.89 -8.08
CA LEU A 20 -0.26 7.22 -8.60
C LEU A 20 0.38 5.92 -9.09
N ASP A 21 0.72 5.86 -10.37
CA ASP A 21 1.49 4.76 -10.97
C ASP A 21 2.88 5.25 -11.37
N MET A 22 3.88 4.38 -11.19
CA MET A 22 5.27 4.68 -11.49
C MET A 22 5.82 3.60 -12.42
N ALA A 23 5.65 3.82 -13.72
CA ALA A 23 6.00 2.86 -14.79
C ALA A 23 7.46 2.37 -14.77
N SER A 24 8.38 3.09 -14.12
CA SER A 24 9.79 2.69 -13.95
C SER A 24 10.25 2.76 -12.49
N GLY A 25 9.34 2.55 -11.53
CA GLY A 25 9.62 2.71 -10.11
C GLY A 25 10.77 1.84 -9.57
N PHE A 26 10.94 0.64 -10.11
CA PHE A 26 12.05 -0.24 -9.71
C PHE A 26 13.43 0.32 -10.10
N TRP A 27 13.53 1.09 -11.18
CA TRP A 27 14.80 1.63 -11.66
C TRP A 27 15.29 2.83 -10.83
N VAL A 28 14.44 3.38 -9.97
CA VAL A 28 14.82 4.43 -9.02
C VAL A 28 15.53 3.85 -7.80
N VAL A 29 15.30 2.56 -7.50
CA VAL A 29 15.93 1.90 -6.37
C VAL A 29 17.34 1.45 -6.75
N THR A 30 18.35 2.11 -6.18
CA THR A 30 19.76 1.75 -6.36
C THR A 30 20.11 0.44 -5.65
N MET A 31 20.92 -0.40 -6.30
CA MET A 31 21.42 -1.64 -5.70
C MET A 31 22.61 -1.40 -4.79
N THR A 32 22.62 -2.08 -3.64
CA THR A 32 23.82 -2.21 -2.80
C THR A 32 24.88 -3.03 -3.53
N ASP A 33 26.16 -2.77 -3.27
CA ASP A 33 27.27 -3.45 -3.97
C ASP A 33 27.21 -4.98 -3.79
N ARG A 34 26.79 -5.45 -2.62
CA ARG A 34 26.57 -6.89 -2.37
C ARG A 34 25.49 -7.47 -3.28
N ALA A 35 24.37 -6.76 -3.43
CA ALA A 35 23.26 -7.24 -4.25
C ALA A 35 23.58 -7.16 -5.75
N ARG A 36 24.40 -6.18 -6.16
CA ARG A 36 24.92 -6.05 -7.52
C ARG A 36 25.75 -7.27 -7.92
N ALA A 37 26.69 -7.68 -7.07
CA ALA A 37 27.50 -8.88 -7.30
C ALA A 37 26.69 -10.18 -7.38
N ILE A 38 25.63 -10.32 -6.57
CA ILE A 38 24.77 -11.52 -6.54
C ILE A 38 23.83 -11.58 -7.76
N SER A 39 23.44 -10.41 -8.29
CA SER A 39 22.52 -10.31 -9.43
C SER A 39 23.22 -10.25 -10.78
N ALA A 40 24.53 -10.54 -10.82
CA ALA A 40 25.29 -10.57 -12.07
C ALA A 40 24.72 -11.63 -13.05
N PHE A 41 24.67 -11.28 -14.33
CA PHE A 41 24.16 -12.15 -15.39
C PHE A 41 25.17 -12.27 -16.53
N ILE A 42 25.17 -13.45 -17.17
CA ILE A 42 26.08 -13.78 -18.25
C ILE A 42 25.41 -13.42 -19.58
N THR A 43 26.14 -12.67 -20.40
CA THR A 43 25.80 -12.42 -21.80
C THR A 43 26.88 -13.05 -22.70
N PRO A 44 26.61 -13.26 -24.00
CA PRO A 44 27.63 -13.70 -24.95
C PRO A 44 28.86 -12.78 -25.02
N PHE A 45 28.75 -11.54 -24.53
CA PHE A 45 29.80 -10.52 -24.55
C PHE A 45 30.53 -10.37 -23.20
N GLY A 46 30.12 -11.09 -22.15
CA GLY A 46 30.73 -11.02 -20.83
C GLY A 46 29.73 -11.04 -19.66
N LEU A 47 30.26 -10.86 -18.45
CA LEU A 47 29.48 -10.76 -17.21
C LEU A 47 29.06 -9.30 -16.98
N PHE A 48 27.77 -9.07 -16.76
CA PHE A 48 27.22 -7.76 -16.46
C PHE A 48 26.48 -7.77 -15.13
N GLU A 49 26.42 -6.62 -14.46
CA GLU A 49 25.78 -6.46 -13.16
C GLU A 49 24.68 -5.39 -13.22
N TRP A 50 23.68 -5.51 -12.35
CA TRP A 50 22.58 -4.54 -12.28
C TRP A 50 22.87 -3.39 -11.31
N ASN A 51 22.89 -2.15 -11.81
CA ASN A 51 23.05 -0.96 -10.98
C ASN A 51 21.77 -0.56 -10.22
N TRP A 52 20.62 -0.91 -10.77
CA TRP A 52 19.29 -0.65 -10.20
C TRP A 52 18.53 -1.95 -10.01
N LEU A 53 17.48 -1.93 -9.19
CA LEU A 53 16.68 -3.10 -8.85
C LEU A 53 16.06 -3.75 -10.11
N PRO A 54 16.56 -4.93 -10.56
CA PRO A 54 16.03 -5.58 -11.73
C PRO A 54 14.69 -6.26 -11.44
N PHE A 55 13.91 -6.47 -12.50
CA PHE A 55 12.71 -7.28 -12.44
C PHE A 55 13.05 -8.75 -12.18
N GLY A 56 12.17 -9.45 -11.46
CA GLY A 56 12.32 -10.89 -11.19
C GLY A 56 12.97 -11.25 -9.85
N LEU A 57 13.50 -10.27 -9.10
CA LEU A 57 13.93 -10.54 -7.72
C LEU A 57 12.73 -10.69 -6.78
N LYS A 58 12.67 -11.81 -6.04
CA LYS A 58 11.60 -12.10 -5.06
C LYS A 58 11.34 -10.96 -4.07
N ASN A 59 12.40 -10.25 -3.67
CA ASN A 59 12.32 -9.18 -2.67
C ASN A 59 12.10 -7.80 -3.30
N ALA A 60 12.15 -7.66 -4.63
CA ALA A 60 11.95 -6.38 -5.31
C ALA A 60 10.65 -5.66 -4.93
N PRO A 61 9.46 -6.29 -4.94
CA PRO A 61 8.23 -5.59 -4.60
C PRO A 61 8.18 -5.15 -3.14
N GLN A 62 8.81 -5.89 -2.22
CA GLN A 62 8.86 -5.53 -0.80
C GLN A 62 9.79 -4.34 -0.54
N ILE A 63 10.94 -4.29 -1.23
CA ILE A 63 11.88 -3.16 -1.16
C ILE A 63 11.22 -1.92 -1.75
N TYR A 64 10.52 -2.06 -2.88
CA TYR A 64 9.81 -0.96 -3.51
C TYR A 64 8.68 -0.42 -2.62
N GLN A 65 7.88 -1.29 -2.01
CA GLN A 65 6.87 -0.85 -1.03
C GLN A 65 7.48 -0.09 0.15
N ARG A 66 8.59 -0.58 0.72
CA ARG A 66 9.28 0.14 1.80
C ARG A 66 9.77 1.52 1.39
N MET A 67 10.26 1.65 0.15
CA MET A 67 10.65 2.95 -0.39
C MET A 67 9.45 3.90 -0.45
N LEU A 68 8.31 3.42 -0.97
CA LEU A 68 7.08 4.21 -1.03
C LEU A 68 6.57 4.56 0.37
N ASP A 69 6.52 3.59 1.29
CA ASP A 69 6.10 3.79 2.68
C ASP A 69 6.95 4.88 3.34
N ASN A 70 8.28 4.86 3.16
CA ASN A 70 9.18 5.88 3.71
C ASN A 70 8.98 7.26 3.07
N ALA A 71 8.79 7.32 1.75
CA ALA A 71 8.60 8.59 1.03
C ALA A 71 7.24 9.23 1.37
N LEU A 72 6.21 8.40 1.55
CA LEU A 72 4.84 8.81 1.82
C LEU A 72 4.51 8.86 3.31
N TYR A 73 5.40 8.40 4.20
CA TYR A 73 5.17 8.33 5.65
C TYR A 73 4.68 9.65 6.25
N GLY A 74 5.15 10.80 5.74
CA GLY A 74 4.73 12.13 6.19
C GLY A 74 3.38 12.60 5.64
N PHE A 75 2.88 11.97 4.57
CA PHE A 75 1.68 12.37 3.83
C PHE A 75 0.50 11.41 4.03
N THR A 76 0.76 10.15 4.37
CA THR A 76 -0.27 9.11 4.54
C THR A 76 -0.78 8.97 5.97
N GLN A 77 -0.28 9.78 6.91
CA GLN A 77 -0.89 9.90 8.24
C GLN A 77 -2.22 10.65 8.07
N ILE A 78 -3.29 9.92 7.75
CA ILE A 78 -4.65 10.44 7.85
C ILE A 78 -4.84 10.75 9.34
N PRO A 79 -4.98 12.02 9.73
CA PRO A 79 -5.30 12.33 11.11
C PRO A 79 -6.59 11.59 11.41
N ARG A 80 -6.62 10.74 12.46
CA ARG A 80 -7.91 10.31 13.02
C ARG A 80 -8.63 11.60 13.37
N LEU A 81 -9.63 11.96 12.57
CA LEU A 81 -10.55 13.03 12.93
C LEU A 81 -11.16 12.59 14.26
N GLU A 82 -10.70 13.20 15.34
CA GLU A 82 -11.25 12.99 16.66
C GLU A 82 -12.64 13.63 16.65
N GLY A 83 -13.64 12.82 16.34
CA GLY A 83 -15.02 13.27 16.25
C GLY A 83 -15.88 12.53 15.23
N ASP A 84 -15.67 11.24 14.95
CA ASP A 84 -16.67 10.45 14.24
C ASP A 84 -17.98 10.46 15.08
N PRO A 85 -19.06 11.15 14.67
CA PRO A 85 -20.34 10.89 15.29
C PRO A 85 -20.71 9.49 14.84
N VAL A 86 -20.73 8.54 15.77
CA VAL A 86 -21.50 7.30 15.61
C VAL A 86 -22.92 7.78 15.29
N SER A 87 -23.23 7.86 13.99
CA SER A 87 -24.57 8.07 13.49
C SER A 87 -25.36 6.90 14.05
N LYS A 88 -26.12 7.17 15.10
CA LYS A 88 -27.17 6.30 15.59
C LYS A 88 -28.08 5.97 14.40
N ARG A 89 -27.81 4.85 13.72
CA ARG A 89 -28.90 4.10 13.09
C ARG A 89 -29.63 3.47 14.26
N GLN A 90 -30.65 4.17 14.73
CA GLN A 90 -31.70 3.52 15.49
C GLN A 90 -32.37 2.57 14.52
N ASP A 91 -32.25 1.27 14.78
CA ASP A 91 -33.03 0.24 14.12
C ASP A 91 -34.52 0.55 14.39
N PRO A 92 -35.35 0.85 13.39
CA PRO A 92 -36.76 1.08 13.62
C PRO A 92 -37.50 -0.23 13.38
N GLU A 93 -37.42 -1.19 14.31
CA GLU A 93 -38.45 -2.24 14.46
C GLU A 93 -38.37 -2.87 15.85
N THR A 94 -38.84 -2.13 16.85
CA THR A 94 -39.56 -2.73 17.96
C THR A 94 -40.63 -1.73 18.37
N SER A 95 -41.85 -1.91 17.88
CA SER A 95 -43.03 -1.36 18.55
C SER A 95 -44.15 -2.40 18.54
N PRO A 96 -44.75 -2.70 19.71
CA PRO A 96 -45.70 -3.77 19.90
C PRO A 96 -47.13 -3.29 19.61
N ASP A 97 -47.82 -3.91 18.66
CA ASP A 97 -49.26 -3.66 18.47
C ASP A 97 -50.09 -4.78 19.10
N LEU A 98 -50.45 -4.50 20.35
CA LEU A 98 -51.74 -4.70 21.02
C LEU A 98 -52.83 -5.53 20.29
N ILE A 99 -53.35 -6.51 21.03
CA ILE A 99 -54.64 -7.19 20.87
C ILE A 99 -55.79 -6.16 20.86
N PRO A 100 -56.82 -6.31 20.00
CA PRO A 100 -58.16 -6.75 20.47
C PRO A 100 -58.84 -7.69 19.44
N ALA A 101 -59.82 -8.56 19.70
CA ALA A 101 -60.74 -8.82 20.81
C ALA A 101 -61.07 -10.33 20.85
#